data_AF-A0A0U1E0T7-F1
#
_entry.id   AF-A0A0U1E0T7-F1
#
_cell.length_a   1.000
_cell.length_b   1.000
_cell.length_c   1.000
_cell.angle_alpha   90.00
_cell.angle_beta   90.00
_cell.angle_gamma   90.00
#
_symmetry.space_group_name_H-M   'P 1'
#
loop_
_entity.id
_entity.type
_entity.pdbx_description
1 polymer ?
#
loop_
_entity_poly.entity_id
_entity_poly.type
_entity_poly.pdbx_seq_one_letter_code
_entity_poly.pdbx_strand_id
1 'polypeptide(L)' 'MDFEERLVLIGEGLDPDDPAVMTALDMVRWELQLLGTD' A
#
# COMPACT_ATOMS: atom_id res chain seq x y z
N MET A 1 3.74 -0.63 7.26
CA MET A 1 4.20 -1.37 6.08
C MET A 1 5.35 -2.25 6.51
N ASP A 2 5.31 -3.53 6.20
CA ASP A 2 6.39 -4.47 6.53
C ASP A 2 7.47 -4.53 5.43
N PHE A 3 8.49 -5.35 5.64
CA PHE A 3 9.60 -5.49 4.70
C PHE A 3 9.19 -6.16 3.38
N GLU A 4 8.25 -7.10 3.41
CA GLU A 4 7.81 -7.83 2.22
C GLU A 4 6.94 -6.93 1.32
N GLU A 5 6.02 -6.17 1.90
CA GLU A 5 5.24 -5.15 1.19
C GLU A 5 6.15 -4.12 0.49
N ARG A 6 7.23 -3.69 1.16
CA ARG A 6 8.22 -2.76 0.57
C ARG A 6 8.93 -3.36 -0.64
N LEU A 7 9.32 -4.63 -0.57
CA LEU A 7 9.98 -5.31 -1.69
C LEU A 7 9.06 -5.45 -2.90
N VAL A 8 7.77 -5.70 -2.68
CA VAL A 8 6.78 -5.75 -3.76
C VAL A 8 6.69 -4.39 -4.46
N LEU A 9 6.55 -3.30 -3.72
CA LEU A 9 6.48 -1.95 -4.30
C LEU A 9 7.72 -1.60 -5.11
N ILE A 10 8.92 -1.90 -4.58
CA ILE A 10 10.18 -1.68 -5.29
C ILE A 10 10.25 -2.54 -6.56
N GLY A 11 9.79 -3.79 -6.50
CA GLY A 11 9.72 -4.71 -7.65
C GLY A 11 8.80 -4.20 -8.77
N GLU A 12 7.72 -3.50 -8.40
CA GLU A 12 6.79 -2.84 -9.32
C GLU A 12 7.28 -1.44 -9.78
N GLY A 13 8.48 -1.02 -9.34
CA GLY A 13 9.07 0.27 -9.70
C GLY A 13 8.48 1.48 -8.95
N LEU A 14 7.79 1.23 -7.84
CA LEU A 14 7.24 2.25 -6.95
C LEU A 14 8.20 2.52 -5.80
N ASP A 15 8.34 3.79 -5.41
CA ASP A 15 9.10 4.17 -4.22
C ASP A 15 8.20 4.01 -2.97
N PRO A 16 8.52 3.09 -2.05
CA PRO A 16 7.73 2.89 -0.84
C PRO A 16 7.78 4.07 0.15
N ASP A 17 8.70 5.02 -0.04
CA ASP A 17 8.81 6.22 0.78
C ASP A 17 8.22 7.47 0.09
N ASP A 18 7.69 7.34 -1.14
CA ASP A 18 6.95 8.41 -1.82
C ASP A 18 5.61 8.67 -1.10
N PRO A 19 5.35 9.91 -0.64
CA PRO A 19 4.09 10.27 0.02
C PRO A 19 2.83 9.95 -0.82
N ALA A 20 2.92 9.98 -2.15
CA ALA A 20 1.81 9.66 -3.03
C ALA A 20 1.48 8.16 -3.01
N VAL A 21 2.51 7.30 -3.01
CA VAL A 21 2.36 5.84 -2.90
C VAL A 21 1.75 5.48 -1.55
N MET A 22 2.25 6.08 -0.47
CA MET A 22 1.72 5.88 0.88
C MET A 22 0.25 6.30 0.99
N THR A 23 -0.11 7.45 0.43
CA THR A 23 -1.51 7.93 0.42
C THR A 23 -2.43 6.98 -0.34
N ALA A 24 -2.00 6.48 -1.50
CA ALA A 24 -2.79 5.53 -2.29
C ALA A 24 -3.03 4.22 -1.54
N LEU A 25 -2.01 3.69 -0.86
CA LEU A 25 -2.13 2.47 -0.06
C LEU A 25 -3.09 2.65 1.11
N ASP A 26 -3.04 3.79 1.78
CA ASP A 26 -3.96 4.09 2.89
C ASP A 26 -5.40 4.21 2.42
N MET A 27 -5.64 4.77 1.24
CA MET A 27 -6.97 4.80 0.61
C MET A 27 -7.49 3.39 0.33
N VAL A 28 -6.68 2.54 -0.31
CA VAL A 28 -7.07 1.15 -0.62
C VAL A 28 -7.34 0.36 0.66
N ARG A 29 -6.50 0.51 1.69
CA ARG A 29 -6.71 -0.14 3.00
C ARG A 29 -8.03 0.28 3.62
N TRP A 30 -8.37 1.57 3.55
CA TRP A 30 -9.65 2.07 4.05
C TRP A 30 -10.84 1.50 3.26
N GLU A 31 -10.76 1.45 1.93
CA GLU A 31 -11.80 0.86 1.09
C GLU A 31 -12.01 -0.64 1.40
N LEU A 32 -10.93 -1.40 1.58
CA LEU A 32 -11.01 -2.82 1.94
C LEU A 32 -11.67 -3.06 3.31
N GLN A 33 -11.42 -2.17 4.28
CA GLN A 33 -12.11 -2.22 5.58
C GLN A 33 -13.61 -1.96 5.44
N LEU A 34 -14.00 -1.02 4.58
CA LEU A 34 -15.41 -0.74 4.31
C LEU A 34 -16.11 -1.89 3.57
N LEU A 35 -15.39 -2.60 2.71
CA LEU A 35 -15.94 -3.73 1.95
C LEU A 35 -16.13 -5.00 2.80
N GLY A 36 -15.69 -5.00 4.07
CA GLY A 36 -16.01 -6.07 5.01
C GLY A 36 -15.46 -7.43 4.58
N THR A 37 -14.27 -7.46 4.00
CA THR A 37 -13.54 -8.72 3.78
C THR A 37 -13.10 -9.27 5.13
N ASP A 38 -13.96 -10.09 5.74
CA ASP A 38 -13.69 -11.00 6.86
C ASP A 38 -12.72 -12.12 6.42
#